data_AF-A0A3D2IBM2-F1
#
_entry.id   AF-A0A3D2IBM2-F1
#
_cell.length_a   1.000
_cell.length_b   1.000
_cell.length_c   1.000
_cell.angle_alpha   90.00
_cell.angle_beta   90.00
_cell.angle_gamma   90.00
#
_symmetry.space_group_name_H-M   'P 1'
#
loop_
_entity.id
_entity.type
_entity.pdbx_description
1 polymer ?
#
loop_
_entity_poly.entity_id
_entity_poly.type
_entity_poly.pdbx_seq_one_letter_code
_entity_poly.pdbx_strand_id
1 'polypeptide(L)'
;RAGSANVSGSWLYFGAGALDGIRQQAGIVSASYSSASFDLSFKGTSDTQVLTMFTHAKKGEVSYSNNPTFISYGQTKTRLTSSLVYEENPSQLIYNTVSSSFLGYDADYENQVYISRVAIYDENRNLLGIATLSNPVLKKEDQDLTFKIKLDI
;
A
#
# COMPACT_ATOMS: atom_id res chain seq x y z
N ARG A 1 35.75 -59.40 21.21
CA ARG A 1 35.48 -57.96 20.95
C ARG A 1 34.53 -57.89 19.76
N ALA A 2 33.22 -57.97 19.98
CA ALA A 2 32.22 -57.90 18.91
C ALA A 2 31.85 -56.42 18.68
N GLY A 3 31.94 -55.95 17.45
CA GLY A 3 31.63 -54.56 17.08
C GLY A 3 30.13 -54.34 17.00
N SER A 4 29.62 -53.33 17.71
CA SER A 4 28.26 -52.85 17.57
C SER A 4 28.10 -52.13 16.23
N ALA A 5 27.12 -52.52 15.42
CA ALA A 5 26.81 -51.84 14.17
C ALA A 5 26.15 -50.48 14.48
N ASN A 6 26.78 -49.38 14.05
CA ASN A 6 26.17 -48.06 14.11
C ASN A 6 25.07 -47.98 13.04
N VAL A 7 23.81 -47.90 13.46
CA VAL A 7 22.68 -47.69 12.56
C VAL A 7 22.59 -46.19 12.28
N SER A 8 22.61 -45.80 10.99
CA SER A 8 22.43 -44.41 10.58
C SER A 8 21.00 -43.92 10.85
N GLY A 9 20.83 -42.62 11.08
CA GLY A 9 19.53 -42.02 11.42
C GLY A 9 18.40 -42.43 10.49
N SER A 10 17.26 -42.83 11.07
CA SER A 10 16.03 -43.24 10.40
C SER A 10 14.84 -42.55 11.07
N TRP A 11 13.76 -42.30 10.32
CA TRP A 11 12.52 -41.72 10.84
C TRP A 11 11.92 -42.57 11.98
N LEU A 12 12.19 -43.88 11.97
CA LEU A 12 11.81 -44.82 13.02
C LEU A 12 12.39 -44.47 14.40
N TYR A 13 13.45 -43.68 14.45
CA TYR A 13 14.14 -43.25 15.68
C TYR A 13 13.96 -41.75 15.98
N PHE A 14 13.06 -41.05 15.28
CA PHE A 14 12.76 -39.65 15.57
C PHE A 14 12.19 -39.50 16.99
N GLY A 15 12.78 -38.61 17.80
CA GLY A 15 12.40 -38.42 19.20
C GLY A 15 12.93 -39.48 20.18
N ALA A 16 13.72 -40.47 19.73
CA ALA A 16 14.33 -41.46 20.61
C ALA A 16 15.24 -40.76 21.66
N GLY A 17 15.01 -41.05 22.94
CA GLY A 17 15.73 -40.41 24.05
C GLY A 17 15.17 -39.05 24.50
N ALA A 18 14.10 -38.54 23.87
CA ALA A 18 13.41 -37.32 24.29
C ALA A 18 12.43 -37.58 25.46
N LEU A 19 12.94 -38.11 26.58
CA LEU A 19 12.21 -38.28 27.84
C LEU A 19 10.86 -39.05 27.72
N ASP A 20 10.75 -39.95 26.74
CA ASP A 20 9.57 -40.78 26.42
C ASP A 20 9.29 -41.91 27.42
N GLY A 21 10.03 -41.97 28.53
CA GLY A 21 9.92 -43.02 29.55
C GLY A 21 10.60 -44.34 29.17
N ILE A 22 11.13 -44.49 27.95
CA ILE A 22 11.86 -45.68 27.50
C ILE A 22 13.30 -45.56 27.98
N ARG A 23 13.54 -45.92 29.24
CA ARG A 23 14.90 -46.05 29.78
C ARG A 23 15.49 -47.36 29.30
N GLN A 24 16.74 -47.30 28.84
CA GLN A 24 17.54 -48.46 28.45
C GLN A 24 17.37 -49.58 29.48
N GLN A 25 16.66 -50.66 29.13
CA GLN A 25 16.48 -51.77 30.04
C GLN A 25 17.80 -52.51 30.15
N ALA A 26 18.44 -52.41 31.32
CA ALA A 26 19.65 -53.15 31.65
C ALA A 26 19.34 -54.66 31.61
N GLY A 27 19.75 -55.36 30.55
CA GLY A 27 19.75 -56.83 30.55
C GLY A 27 19.60 -57.54 29.20
N ILE A 28 19.14 -56.90 28.12
CA ILE A 28 19.01 -57.55 26.80
C ILE A 28 19.44 -56.56 25.72
N VAL A 29 20.51 -56.93 24.99
CA VAL A 29 21.13 -56.26 23.82
C VAL A 29 21.02 -54.74 23.80
N SER A 30 22.05 -54.10 24.36
CA SER A 30 22.27 -52.66 24.43
C SER A 30 22.04 -51.91 23.11
N ALA A 31 20.85 -51.35 22.92
CA ALA A 31 20.64 -50.25 21.97
C ALA A 31 21.24 -48.97 22.58
N SER A 32 22.55 -48.81 22.46
CA SER A 32 23.25 -47.59 22.86
C SER A 32 23.03 -46.52 21.80
N TYR A 33 22.17 -45.55 22.09
CA TYR A 33 22.06 -44.33 21.26
C TYR A 33 23.33 -43.50 21.46
N SER A 34 24.28 -43.58 20.53
CA SER A 34 25.58 -42.86 20.65
C SER A 34 25.42 -41.34 20.49
N SER A 35 24.49 -40.91 19.65
CA SER A 35 24.11 -39.50 19.43
C SER A 35 22.89 -39.45 18.50
N ALA A 36 21.90 -38.61 18.79
CA ALA A 36 20.80 -38.31 17.89
C ALA A 36 20.59 -36.79 17.84
N SER A 37 20.66 -36.21 16.64
CA SER A 37 20.24 -34.84 16.36
C SER A 37 19.13 -34.88 15.32
N PHE A 38 18.06 -34.14 15.58
CA PHE A 38 16.91 -34.04 14.69
C PHE A 38 16.73 -32.55 14.36
N ASP A 39 16.60 -32.25 13.08
CA ASP A 39 16.18 -30.93 12.59
C ASP A 39 14.79 -31.09 11.98
N LEU A 40 13.90 -30.16 12.32
CA LEU A 40 12.56 -30.09 11.74
C LEU A 40 12.36 -28.68 11.19
N SER A 41 12.50 -28.57 9.87
CA SER A 41 12.25 -27.32 9.15
C SER A 41 10.90 -27.41 8.43
N PHE A 42 10.04 -26.43 8.70
CA PHE A 42 8.78 -26.27 7.99
C PHE A 42 8.88 -25.07 7.06
N LYS A 43 8.43 -25.23 5.81
CA LYS A 43 8.20 -24.11 4.90
C LYS A 43 6.71 -23.84 4.83
N GLY A 44 6.22 -22.91 5.64
CA GLY A 44 4.85 -22.40 5.52
C GLY A 44 4.72 -21.54 4.28
N THR A 45 3.86 -21.93 3.33
CA THR A 45 3.41 -21.08 2.23
C THR A 45 1.95 -20.75 2.46
N SER A 46 1.61 -19.47 2.43
CA SER A 46 0.22 -19.01 2.49
C SER A 46 -0.07 -18.26 1.20
N ASP A 47 -1.00 -18.79 0.42
CA ASP A 47 -1.48 -18.12 -0.78
C ASP A 47 -2.71 -17.29 -0.40
N THR A 48 -2.57 -15.96 -0.43
CA THR A 48 -3.69 -15.03 -0.27
C THR A 48 -4.28 -14.69 -1.63
N GLN A 49 -5.60 -14.65 -1.72
CA GLN A 49 -6.24 -14.19 -2.94
C GLN A 49 -6.14 -12.66 -2.99
N VAL A 50 -5.70 -12.12 -4.13
CA VAL A 50 -5.52 -10.67 -4.30
C VAL A 50 -6.32 -10.19 -5.49
N LEU A 51 -7.24 -9.25 -5.25
CA LEU A 51 -7.92 -8.51 -6.29
C LEU A 51 -7.06 -7.31 -6.72
N THR A 52 -6.69 -7.24 -8.01
CA THR A 52 -5.97 -6.09 -8.56
C THR A 52 -6.93 -5.24 -9.38
N MET A 53 -7.03 -3.96 -9.03
CA MET A 53 -7.85 -2.96 -9.70
C MET A 53 -6.97 -1.86 -10.30
N PHE A 54 -7.38 -1.31 -11.44
CA PHE A 54 -6.73 -0.18 -12.08
C PHE A 54 -7.72 0.99 -12.17
N THR A 55 -7.34 2.11 -11.57
CA THR A 55 -8.12 3.36 -11.63
C THR A 55 -7.39 4.32 -12.55
N HIS A 56 -8.04 4.73 -13.63
CA HIS A 56 -7.48 5.67 -14.60
C HIS A 56 -8.05 7.06 -14.34
N ALA A 57 -7.17 8.05 -14.23
CA ALA A 57 -7.50 9.47 -14.21
C ALA A 57 -6.89 10.10 -15.46
N LYS A 58 -7.71 10.25 -16.51
CA LYS A 58 -7.23 10.72 -17.80
C LYS A 58 -6.93 12.22 -17.81
N LYS A 59 -6.32 12.70 -18.88
CA LYS A 59 -6.19 14.12 -19.22
C LYS A 59 -7.57 14.79 -19.19
N GLY A 60 -7.67 15.92 -18.52
CA GLY A 60 -8.91 16.67 -18.33
C GLY A 60 -9.85 16.13 -17.25
N GLU A 61 -9.61 14.94 -16.69
CA GLU A 61 -10.41 14.38 -15.60
C GLU A 61 -9.77 14.66 -14.23
N VAL A 62 -10.61 14.67 -13.18
CA VAL A 62 -10.18 14.83 -11.77
C VAL A 62 -9.38 16.13 -11.54
N SER A 63 -9.79 17.20 -12.22
CA SER A 63 -9.15 18.53 -12.20
C SER A 63 -9.82 19.53 -11.25
N TYR A 64 -10.77 19.07 -10.42
CA TYR A 64 -11.51 19.91 -9.49
C TYR A 64 -10.95 19.82 -8.07
N SER A 65 -10.73 20.99 -7.45
CA SER A 65 -10.43 21.13 -6.03
C SER A 65 -11.43 22.09 -5.40
N ASN A 66 -11.96 21.73 -4.23
CA ASN A 66 -12.83 22.61 -3.46
C ASN A 66 -12.05 23.63 -2.60
N ASN A 67 -10.75 23.80 -2.85
CA ASN A 67 -9.90 24.66 -2.04
C ASN A 67 -10.26 26.15 -2.26
N PRO A 68 -10.73 26.87 -1.22
CA PRO A 68 -11.13 28.27 -1.34
C PRO A 68 -9.97 29.26 -1.49
N THR A 69 -8.71 28.83 -1.48
CA THR A 69 -7.54 29.72 -1.66
C THR A 69 -7.26 30.09 -3.13
N PHE A 70 -8.24 29.97 -4.02
CA PHE A 70 -8.07 30.28 -5.42
C PHE A 70 -7.91 31.78 -5.69
N ILE A 71 -8.30 32.69 -4.79
CA ILE A 71 -8.19 34.15 -5.02
C ILE A 71 -6.90 34.68 -4.39
N SER A 72 -6.14 35.49 -5.14
CA SER A 72 -4.95 36.16 -4.62
C SER A 72 -5.27 37.10 -3.45
N TYR A 73 -4.39 37.14 -2.45
CA TYR A 73 -4.57 37.99 -1.27
C TYR A 73 -4.40 39.48 -1.61
N GLY A 74 -5.22 40.33 -0.99
CA GLY A 74 -5.12 41.79 -1.14
C GLY A 74 -5.85 42.38 -2.35
N GLN A 75 -6.63 41.59 -3.09
CA GLN A 75 -7.40 42.09 -4.23
C GLN A 75 -8.69 42.80 -3.84
N THR A 76 -9.08 43.79 -4.64
CA THR A 76 -10.37 44.46 -4.56
C THR A 76 -11.48 43.48 -4.98
N LYS A 77 -12.16 42.91 -3.99
CA LYS A 77 -13.33 42.05 -4.21
C LYS A 77 -14.56 42.91 -4.53
N THR A 78 -15.36 42.50 -5.50
CA THR A 78 -16.68 43.11 -5.74
C THR A 78 -17.55 42.88 -4.51
N ARG A 79 -17.98 43.97 -3.86
CA ARG A 79 -18.77 43.94 -2.61
C ARG A 79 -20.26 44.20 -2.81
N LEU A 80 -20.69 44.38 -4.06
CA LEU A 80 -22.07 44.64 -4.41
C LEU A 80 -22.76 43.30 -4.70
N THR A 81 -23.74 42.95 -3.87
CA THR A 81 -24.62 41.80 -4.09
C THR A 81 -26.03 42.33 -4.40
N SER A 82 -26.61 41.88 -5.50
CA SER A 82 -27.96 42.23 -5.94
C SER A 82 -28.70 40.95 -6.31
N SER A 83 -30.01 40.92 -6.11
CA SER A 83 -30.85 39.76 -6.46
C SER A 83 -31.19 39.65 -7.96
N LEU A 84 -30.84 40.67 -8.75
CA LEU A 84 -31.24 40.79 -10.16
C LEU A 84 -30.10 40.55 -11.16
N VAL A 85 -28.84 40.73 -10.74
CA VAL A 85 -27.66 40.65 -11.63
C VAL A 85 -26.50 40.01 -10.88
N TYR A 86 -25.84 39.06 -11.55
CA TYR A 86 -24.56 38.52 -11.15
C TYR A 86 -23.45 39.17 -11.98
N GLU A 87 -22.49 39.82 -11.32
CA GLU A 87 -21.32 40.42 -11.94
C GLU A 87 -20.07 39.94 -11.20
N GLU A 88 -19.23 39.17 -11.89
CA GLU A 88 -17.92 38.74 -11.38
C GLU A 88 -16.86 39.80 -11.73
N ASN A 89 -15.89 40.02 -10.85
CA ASN A 89 -14.79 40.94 -11.15
C ASN A 89 -13.90 40.37 -12.28
N PRO A 90 -13.86 40.97 -13.48
CA PRO A 90 -13.07 40.44 -14.59
C PRO A 90 -11.56 40.54 -14.38
N SER A 91 -11.09 41.35 -13.42
CA SER A 91 -9.67 41.49 -13.08
C SER A 91 -9.26 40.73 -11.81
N GLN A 92 -10.09 39.79 -11.33
CA GLN A 92 -9.75 38.95 -10.20
C GLN A 92 -8.65 37.96 -10.60
N LEU A 93 -7.52 37.98 -9.90
CA LEU A 93 -6.41 37.08 -10.20
C LEU A 93 -6.51 35.83 -9.33
N ILE A 94 -6.31 34.70 -9.98
CA ILE A 94 -6.23 33.41 -9.30
C ILE A 94 -4.83 33.27 -8.71
N TYR A 95 -4.73 32.77 -7.47
CA TYR A 95 -3.44 32.49 -6.85
C TYR A 95 -2.77 31.32 -7.59
N ASN A 96 -1.60 31.58 -8.18
CA ASN A 96 -0.85 30.56 -8.88
C ASN A 96 -0.06 29.69 -7.90
N THR A 97 -0.29 28.37 -7.95
CA THR A 97 0.46 27.38 -7.19
C THR A 97 1.50 26.66 -8.03
N VAL A 98 1.57 26.96 -9.33
CA VAL A 98 2.56 26.42 -10.25
C VAL A 98 3.85 27.21 -10.08
N SER A 99 4.95 26.51 -9.84
CA SER A 99 6.29 27.09 -9.83
C SER A 99 7.04 26.69 -11.10
N SER A 100 7.91 27.58 -11.59
CA SER A 100 8.83 27.24 -12.65
C SER A 100 10.12 26.62 -12.08
N SER A 101 10.81 25.83 -12.91
CA SER A 101 12.14 25.30 -12.59
C SER A 101 13.27 26.29 -12.84
N PHE A 102 12.97 27.49 -13.35
CA PHE A 102 13.96 28.48 -13.76
C PHE A 102 13.96 29.68 -12.79
N LEU A 103 15.15 30.12 -12.38
CA LEU A 103 15.31 31.30 -11.53
C LEU A 103 14.80 32.56 -12.25
N GLY A 104 13.87 33.28 -11.62
CA GLY A 104 13.37 34.56 -12.10
C GLY A 104 12.28 34.48 -13.18
N TYR A 105 11.74 33.30 -13.45
CA TYR A 105 10.60 33.11 -14.35
C TYR A 105 9.42 32.53 -13.55
N ASP A 106 8.26 33.16 -13.65
CA ASP A 106 7.01 32.61 -13.12
C ASP A 106 6.29 31.87 -14.25
N ALA A 107 5.90 30.62 -13.98
CA ALA A 107 5.14 29.82 -14.92
C ALA A 107 3.70 30.34 -15.00
N ASP A 108 3.06 30.15 -16.16
CA ASP A 108 1.64 30.47 -16.33
C ASP A 108 0.77 29.63 -15.39
N TYR A 109 -0.42 30.13 -15.08
CA TYR A 109 -1.38 29.41 -14.26
C TYR A 109 -1.89 28.16 -14.99
N GLU A 110 -1.81 27.01 -14.32
CA GLU A 110 -2.38 25.75 -14.78
C GLU A 110 -3.26 25.13 -13.70
N ASN A 111 -4.37 24.49 -14.11
CA ASN A 111 -5.20 23.72 -13.20
C ASN A 111 -4.42 22.48 -12.74
N GLN A 112 -4.18 22.39 -11.44
CA GLN A 112 -3.50 21.24 -10.83
C GLN A 112 -4.18 20.82 -9.52
N VAL A 113 -4.27 19.51 -9.30
CA VAL A 113 -4.89 18.91 -8.12
C VAL A 113 -3.95 17.87 -7.51
N TYR A 114 -4.02 17.67 -6.21
CA TYR A 114 -3.30 16.60 -5.53
C TYR A 114 -4.25 15.46 -5.18
N ILE A 115 -3.98 14.28 -5.73
CA ILE A 115 -4.72 13.06 -5.41
C ILE A 115 -4.11 12.47 -4.15
N SER A 116 -4.86 12.46 -3.04
CA SER A 116 -4.42 11.91 -1.75
C SER A 116 -5.10 10.60 -1.39
N ARG A 117 -6.29 10.34 -1.93
CA ARG A 117 -7.12 9.18 -1.61
C ARG A 117 -7.87 8.70 -2.84
N VAL A 118 -8.05 7.38 -2.96
CA VAL A 118 -8.89 6.75 -3.97
C VAL A 118 -9.94 5.91 -3.25
N ALA A 119 -11.22 6.24 -3.45
CA ALA A 119 -12.35 5.52 -2.88
C ALA A 119 -12.87 4.47 -3.88
N ILE A 120 -13.15 3.27 -3.38
CA ILE A 120 -13.67 2.15 -4.16
C ILE A 120 -15.15 2.00 -3.81
N TYR A 121 -15.99 1.98 -4.82
CA TYR A 121 -17.44 1.87 -4.68
C TYR A 121 -17.96 0.61 -5.36
N ASP A 122 -19.06 0.06 -4.85
CA ASP A 122 -19.84 -0.97 -5.55
C ASP A 122 -20.76 -0.36 -6.62
N GLU A 123 -21.49 -1.20 -7.35
CA GLU A 123 -22.46 -0.80 -8.38
C GLU A 123 -23.59 0.10 -7.82
N ASN A 124 -23.91 -0.04 -6.54
CA ASN A 124 -24.93 0.74 -5.84
C ASN A 124 -24.37 2.04 -5.21
N ARG A 125 -23.09 2.37 -5.48
CA ARG A 125 -22.35 3.51 -4.90
C ARG A 125 -22.14 3.45 -3.39
N ASN A 126 -22.17 2.25 -2.80
CA ASN A 126 -21.73 2.06 -1.43
C ASN A 126 -20.20 2.06 -1.38
N LEU A 127 -19.63 2.72 -0.39
CA LEU A 127 -18.18 2.76 -0.19
C LEU A 127 -17.67 1.41 0.32
N LEU A 128 -16.87 0.72 -0.49
CA LEU A 128 -16.23 -0.56 -0.13
C LEU A 128 -14.88 -0.34 0.57
N GLY A 129 -14.17 0.75 0.25
CA GLY A 129 -12.89 1.04 0.88
C GLY A 129 -12.24 2.34 0.39
N ILE A 130 -11.23 2.82 1.13
CA ILE A 130 -10.44 4.01 0.80
C ILE A 130 -8.96 3.65 0.82
N ALA A 131 -8.30 3.76 -0.33
CA ALA A 131 -6.85 3.70 -0.44
C ALA A 131 -6.28 5.10 -0.19
N THR A 132 -5.57 5.28 0.92
CA THR A 132 -4.87 6.54 1.23
C THR A 132 -3.43 6.48 0.77
N LEU A 133 -2.99 7.48 0.03
CA LEU A 133 -1.61 7.62 -0.44
C LEU A 133 -0.79 8.29 0.65
N SER A 134 0.41 7.77 0.94
CA SER A 134 1.31 8.36 1.95
C SER A 134 1.72 9.78 1.58
N ASN A 135 1.98 10.01 0.29
CA ASN A 135 2.27 11.32 -0.27
C ASN A 135 1.25 11.60 -1.39
N PRO A 136 0.52 12.73 -1.33
CA PRO A 136 -0.38 13.11 -2.41
C PRO A 136 0.37 13.26 -3.74
N VAL A 137 -0.23 12.76 -4.82
CA VAL A 137 0.37 12.81 -6.16
C VAL A 137 -0.22 14.00 -6.91
N LEU A 138 0.65 14.87 -7.44
CA LEU A 138 0.26 15.97 -8.30
C LEU A 138 -0.31 15.44 -9.62
N LYS A 139 -1.50 15.91 -9.98
CA LYS A 139 -2.16 15.69 -11.27
C LYS A 139 -2.35 17.03 -11.95
N LYS A 140 -1.68 17.23 -13.08
CA LYS A 140 -1.95 18.33 -14.00
C LYS A 140 -3.09 17.97 -14.96
N GLU A 141 -3.69 18.99 -15.56
CA GLU A 141 -4.76 18.80 -16.54
C GLU A 141 -4.32 17.94 -17.73
N ASP A 142 -3.09 18.13 -18.22
CA ASP A 142 -2.53 17.48 -19.41
C ASP A 142 -1.96 16.07 -19.17
N GLN A 143 -1.84 15.64 -17.93
CA GLN A 143 -1.24 14.36 -17.56
C GLN A 143 -2.27 13.23 -17.48
N ASP A 144 -1.85 11.99 -17.73
CA ASP A 144 -2.63 10.78 -17.44
C ASP A 144 -2.03 10.07 -16.22
N LEU A 145 -2.85 9.69 -15.25
CA LEU A 145 -2.42 8.89 -14.10
C LEU A 145 -3.19 7.58 -14.03
N THR A 146 -2.51 6.52 -13.62
CA THR A 146 -3.14 5.22 -13.34
C THR A 146 -2.71 4.74 -11.97
N PHE A 147 -3.67 4.49 -11.10
CA PHE A 147 -3.44 3.91 -9.77
C PHE A 147 -3.71 2.41 -9.83
N LYS A 148 -2.69 1.62 -9.49
CA LYS A 148 -2.83 0.17 -9.28
C LYS A 148 -3.14 -0.08 -7.82
N ILE A 149 -4.32 -0.61 -7.54
CA ILE A 149 -4.78 -0.95 -6.19
C ILE A 149 -4.79 -2.47 -6.06
N LYS A 150 -4.22 -2.97 -4.97
CA LYS A 150 -4.28 -4.39 -4.61
C LYS A 150 -5.07 -4.52 -3.31
N LEU A 151 -6.06 -5.38 -3.33
CA LEU A 151 -6.87 -5.72 -2.17
C LEU A 151 -6.66 -7.21 -1.88
N ASP A 152 -6.17 -7.52 -0.68
CA ASP A 152 -6.07 -8.88 -0.20
C ASP A 152 -7.44 -9.31 0.33
N ILE A 153 -7.97 -10.44 -0.18
CA ILE A 153 -9.28 -11.01 0.17
C ILE A 153 -9.16 -12.43 0.70
#